data_AF-A0A0Q6VZ52-F1
#
_entry.id   AF-A0A0Q6VZ52-F1
#
_cell.length_a   1.000
_cell.length_b   1.000
_cell.length_c   1.000
_cell.angle_alpha   90.00
_cell.angle_beta   90.00
_cell.angle_gamma   90.00
#
_symmetry.space_group_name_H-M   'P 1'
#
loop_
_entity.id
_entity.type
_entity.pdbx_description
1 polymer ?
#
loop_
_entity_poly.entity_id
_entity_poly.type
_entity_poly.pdbx_seq_one_letter_code
_entity_poly.pdbx_strand_id
1 'polypeptide(L)'
;MTAHAPRRRRKSLGVPRHVSIEGMDRESLLIEAILRDESIEYAHDIDWVADDETCRRVGWHLVKNTGPLFHLGRRLLELATPGGALLPPPEYRMCRETVPTVEELVAAPMLQPWSLILFQSGSLPAFWKLGGIIYHAEHDVQWVWTRLLHLNREKKMAMTTDGWVNLGKRMSA
;
A
#
# COMPACT_ATOMS: atom_id res chain seq x y z
N MET A 1 32.89 -37.06 15.44
CA MET A 1 31.94 -36.66 14.38
C MET A 1 30.53 -36.92 14.90
N THR A 2 29.88 -35.90 15.43
CA THR A 2 28.54 -35.98 16.05
C THR A 2 27.49 -35.64 15.00
N ALA A 3 26.65 -36.63 14.65
CA ALA A 3 25.55 -36.44 13.71
C ALA A 3 24.45 -35.60 14.35
N HIS A 4 24.16 -34.43 13.77
CA HIS A 4 23.00 -33.64 14.12
C HIS A 4 21.73 -34.34 13.64
N ALA A 5 20.91 -34.82 14.59
CA ALA A 5 19.59 -35.35 14.29
C ALA A 5 18.72 -34.28 13.62
N PRO A 6 17.99 -34.60 12.54
CA PRO A 6 17.11 -33.64 11.88
C PRO A 6 15.96 -33.28 12.83
N ARG A 7 15.91 -32.01 13.27
CA ARG A 7 14.77 -31.43 13.98
C ARG A 7 13.51 -31.71 13.15
N ARG A 8 12.60 -32.53 13.71
CA ARG A 8 11.26 -32.75 13.17
C ARG A 8 10.58 -31.41 12.94
N ARG A 9 10.43 -30.99 11.67
CA ARG A 9 9.47 -29.94 11.27
C ARG A 9 8.13 -30.33 11.89
N ARG A 10 7.60 -29.48 12.78
CA ARG A 10 6.23 -29.61 13.29
C ARG A 10 5.33 -29.83 12.08
N LYS A 11 4.68 -31.00 12.03
CA LYS A 11 3.63 -31.30 11.07
C LYS A 11 2.61 -30.16 11.19
N SER A 12 2.35 -29.51 10.06
CA SER A 12 1.23 -28.57 9.90
C SER A 12 -0.02 -29.20 10.48
N LEU A 13 -0.53 -28.63 11.57
CA LEU A 13 -1.79 -29.01 12.21
C LEU A 13 -2.95 -28.61 11.30
N GLY A 14 -3.17 -29.33 10.20
CA GLY A 14 -4.45 -29.34 9.47
C GLY A 14 -5.05 -28.01 9.00
N VAL A 15 -4.34 -26.87 9.09
CA VAL A 15 -4.87 -25.57 8.71
C VAL A 15 -5.08 -25.55 7.20
N PRO A 16 -6.31 -25.28 6.71
CA PRO A 16 -6.57 -25.18 5.28
C PRO A 16 -5.63 -24.16 4.63
N ARG A 17 -4.97 -24.57 3.54
CA ARG A 17 -4.25 -23.63 2.67
C ARG A 17 -5.28 -22.71 2.01
N HIS A 18 -5.08 -21.41 2.19
CA HIS A 18 -5.83 -20.29 1.61
C HIS A 18 -7.15 -19.93 2.32
N VAL A 19 -7.06 -19.45 3.57
CA VAL A 19 -8.06 -18.48 4.04
C VAL A 19 -7.83 -17.18 3.25
N SER A 20 -8.87 -16.69 2.58
CA SER A 20 -8.78 -15.44 1.82
C SER A 20 -8.53 -14.27 2.77
N ILE A 21 -7.41 -13.58 2.59
CA ILE A 21 -7.03 -12.38 3.37
C ILE A 21 -8.13 -11.31 3.30
N GLU A 22 -8.84 -11.21 2.17
CA GLU A 22 -9.85 -10.18 1.94
C GLU A 22 -11.06 -10.29 2.90
N GLY A 23 -11.38 -11.52 3.33
CA GLY A 23 -12.52 -11.78 4.22
C GLY A 23 -12.19 -11.77 5.72
N MET A 24 -10.92 -11.60 6.09
CA MET A 24 -10.52 -11.62 7.49
C MET A 24 -10.82 -10.29 8.19
N ASP A 25 -11.20 -10.38 9.46
CA ASP A 25 -11.28 -9.23 10.36
C ASP A 25 -9.90 -8.83 10.89
N ARG A 26 -9.86 -7.73 11.65
CA ARG A 26 -8.61 -7.15 12.18
C ARG A 26 -7.86 -8.12 13.09
N GLU A 27 -8.60 -8.80 13.98
CA GLU A 27 -8.02 -9.74 14.94
C GLU A 27 -7.39 -10.94 14.22
N SER A 28 -8.11 -11.55 13.28
CA SER A 28 -7.60 -12.67 12.48
C SER A 28 -6.36 -12.28 11.67
N LEU A 29 -6.35 -11.08 11.09
CA LEU A 29 -5.21 -10.58 10.32
C LEU A 29 -3.97 -10.36 11.20
N LEU A 30 -4.14 -9.83 12.41
CA LEU A 30 -3.03 -9.61 13.34
C LEU A 30 -2.44 -10.93 13.83
N ILE A 31 -3.28 -11.91 14.15
CA ILE A 31 -2.83 -13.27 14.53
C ILE A 31 -2.06 -13.90 13.36
N GLU A 32 -2.61 -13.85 12.15
CA GLU A 32 -1.98 -14.41 10.96
C GLU A 32 -0.65 -13.71 10.63
N ALA A 33 -0.55 -12.40 10.87
CA ALA A 33 0.68 -11.65 10.72
C ALA A 33 1.77 -12.13 11.70
N ILE A 34 1.45 -12.21 12.99
CA ILE A 34 2.37 -12.68 14.04
C ILE A 34 2.86 -14.10 13.75
N LEU A 35 1.96 -15.01 13.35
CA LEU A 35 2.31 -16.39 13.01
C LEU A 35 3.27 -16.52 11.82
N ARG A 36 3.27 -15.52 10.91
CA ARG A 36 4.13 -15.52 9.71
C ARG A 36 5.41 -14.74 9.89
N ASP A 37 5.43 -13.77 10.79
CA ASP A 37 6.59 -12.92 11.05
C ASP A 37 6.69 -12.61 12.55
N GLU A 38 7.42 -13.46 13.26
CA GLU A 38 7.69 -13.31 14.71
C GLU A 38 8.36 -11.97 15.04
N SER A 39 9.00 -11.29 14.06
CA SER A 39 9.62 -9.97 14.29
C SER A 39 8.60 -8.90 14.68
N ILE A 40 7.32 -9.10 14.37
CA ILE A 40 6.23 -8.18 14.72
C ILE A 40 6.10 -8.04 16.22
N GLU A 41 6.15 -9.15 16.97
CA GLU A 41 6.05 -9.12 18.44
C GLU A 41 7.23 -8.35 19.04
N TYR A 42 8.45 -8.61 18.55
CA TYR A 42 9.67 -7.95 19.04
C TYR A 42 9.76 -6.46 18.63
N ALA A 43 9.37 -6.12 17.40
CA ALA A 43 9.54 -4.77 16.86
C ALA A 43 8.52 -3.77 17.42
N HIS A 44 7.44 -4.27 18.03
CA HIS A 44 6.32 -3.43 18.40
C HIS A 44 5.86 -3.58 19.86
N ASP A 45 6.48 -4.48 20.64
CA ASP A 45 6.21 -4.69 22.08
C ASP A 45 4.70 -4.70 22.38
N ILE A 46 3.97 -5.50 21.61
CA ILE A 46 2.53 -5.32 21.44
C ILE A 46 1.76 -6.03 22.55
N ASP A 47 1.14 -5.27 23.45
CA ASP A 47 -0.12 -5.66 24.08
C ASP A 47 -1.20 -5.57 22.99
N TRP A 48 -1.43 -6.65 22.26
CA TRP A 48 -2.14 -6.59 20.99
C TRP A 48 -3.65 -6.41 21.19
N VAL A 49 -4.11 -5.20 20.86
CA VAL A 49 -5.52 -4.85 20.72
C VAL A 49 -5.81 -4.65 19.23
N ALA A 50 -6.91 -5.20 18.73
CA ALA A 50 -7.29 -5.13 17.32
C ALA A 50 -7.86 -3.74 16.90
N ASP A 51 -7.18 -2.67 17.29
CA ASP A 51 -7.55 -1.29 17.00
C ASP A 51 -6.89 -0.72 15.73
N ASP A 52 -7.31 0.48 15.33
CA ASP A 52 -6.80 1.15 14.12
C ASP A 52 -5.29 1.41 14.20
N GLU A 53 -4.78 1.74 15.39
CA GLU A 53 -3.39 2.12 15.57
C GLU A 53 -2.46 0.92 15.44
N THR A 54 -2.83 -0.20 16.06
CA THR A 54 -2.11 -1.47 15.94
C THR A 54 -2.15 -1.96 14.50
N CYS A 55 -3.31 -1.91 13.84
CA CYS A 55 -3.44 -2.26 12.43
C CYS A 55 -2.56 -1.37 11.53
N ARG A 56 -2.46 -0.06 11.80
CA ARG A 56 -1.57 0.84 11.05
C ARG A 56 -0.10 0.48 11.23
N ARG A 57 0.35 0.30 12.47
CA ARG A 57 1.76 -0.02 12.79
C ARG A 57 2.19 -1.33 12.14
N VAL A 58 1.43 -2.41 12.39
CA VAL A 58 1.71 -3.73 11.83
C VAL A 58 1.57 -3.70 10.31
N GLY A 59 0.54 -3.03 9.79
CA GLY A 59 0.34 -2.83 8.36
C GLY A 59 1.55 -2.22 7.66
N TRP A 60 2.08 -1.11 8.21
CA TRP A 60 3.27 -0.44 7.65
C TRP A 60 4.57 -1.23 7.81
N HIS A 61 4.69 -2.06 8.85
CA HIS A 61 5.80 -2.99 8.98
C HIS A 61 5.77 -4.06 7.88
N LEU A 62 4.59 -4.63 7.66
CA LEU A 62 4.38 -5.74 6.73
C LEU A 62 4.50 -5.36 5.25
N VAL A 63 3.98 -4.19 4.83
CA VAL A 63 3.99 -3.78 3.40
C VAL A 63 5.38 -3.51 2.83
N LYS A 64 6.43 -3.50 3.67
CA LYS A 64 7.83 -3.46 3.24
C LYS A 64 8.29 -4.79 2.64
N ASN A 65 7.62 -5.89 3.01
CA ASN A 65 7.86 -7.22 2.48
C ASN A 65 7.09 -7.44 1.17
N THR A 66 7.35 -8.55 0.50
CA THR A 66 6.65 -8.97 -0.73
C THR A 66 5.72 -10.16 -0.48
N GLY A 67 4.77 -10.40 -1.39
CA GLY A 67 3.94 -11.61 -1.37
C GLY A 67 2.90 -11.59 -0.22
N PRO A 68 2.66 -12.71 0.48
CA PRO A 68 1.56 -12.80 1.44
C PRO A 68 1.62 -11.77 2.58
N LEU A 69 2.82 -11.44 3.06
CA LEU A 69 3.01 -10.41 4.10
C LEU A 69 2.56 -9.04 3.61
N PHE A 70 2.87 -8.70 2.35
CA PHE A 70 2.38 -7.46 1.73
C PHE A 70 0.85 -7.40 1.72
N HIS A 71 0.19 -8.48 1.32
CA HIS A 71 -1.28 -8.52 1.24
C HIS A 71 -1.94 -8.41 2.61
N LEU A 72 -1.39 -9.08 3.65
CA LEU A 72 -1.84 -8.92 5.03
C LEU A 72 -1.68 -7.47 5.50
N GLY A 73 -0.49 -6.91 5.29
CA GLY A 73 -0.20 -5.53 5.69
C GLY A 73 -1.12 -4.52 5.02
N ARG A 74 -1.30 -4.65 3.70
CA ARG A 74 -2.21 -3.80 2.94
C ARG A 74 -3.65 -3.90 3.46
N ARG A 75 -4.12 -5.11 3.77
CA ARG A 75 -5.50 -5.30 4.28
C ARG A 75 -5.70 -4.67 5.66
N LEU A 76 -4.74 -4.81 6.57
CA LEU A 76 -4.75 -4.14 7.87
C LEU A 76 -4.84 -2.62 7.71
N LEU A 77 -4.06 -2.06 6.77
CA LEU A 77 -4.08 -0.63 6.47
C LEU A 77 -5.43 -0.15 5.90
N GLU A 78 -6.04 -0.94 5.01
CA GLU A 78 -7.37 -0.65 4.45
C GLU A 78 -8.44 -0.63 5.56
N LEU A 79 -8.43 -1.61 6.46
CA LEU A 79 -9.38 -1.69 7.58
C LEU A 79 -9.19 -0.57 8.61
N ALA A 80 -7.97 -0.03 8.74
CA ALA A 80 -7.64 1.04 9.69
C ALA A 80 -7.80 2.45 9.12
N THR A 81 -8.21 2.58 7.86
CA THR A 81 -8.37 3.88 7.19
C THR A 81 -9.86 4.25 7.09
N PRO A 82 -10.30 5.35 7.73
CA PRO A 82 -11.68 5.83 7.61
C PRO A 82 -12.07 6.05 6.14
N GLY A 83 -13.17 5.45 5.70
CA GLY A 83 -13.65 5.53 4.32
C GLY A 83 -12.86 4.69 3.31
N GLY A 84 -12.01 3.75 3.76
CA GLY A 84 -11.35 2.72 2.94
C GLY A 84 -10.28 3.22 1.97
N ALA A 85 -10.08 4.53 1.88
CA ALA A 85 -9.30 5.13 0.81
C ALA A 85 -7.85 5.37 1.24
N LEU A 86 -7.07 4.28 1.29
CA LEU A 86 -5.66 4.32 1.72
C LEU A 86 -4.87 5.41 0.99
N LEU A 87 -4.04 6.13 1.73
CA LEU A 87 -3.18 7.20 1.20
C LEU A 87 -1.72 6.94 1.55
N PRO A 88 -0.78 7.44 0.71
CA PRO A 88 0.61 7.48 1.09
C PRO A 88 0.79 8.24 2.42
N PRO A 89 1.69 7.77 3.30
CA PRO A 89 2.11 8.54 4.47
C PRO A 89 2.54 9.95 4.07
N PRO A 90 2.37 10.96 4.94
CA PRO A 90 2.79 12.34 4.65
C PRO A 90 4.25 12.47 4.19
N GLU A 91 5.12 11.60 4.69
CA GLU A 91 6.54 11.51 4.38
C GLU A 91 6.86 10.78 3.07
N TYR A 92 5.88 10.12 2.43
CA TYR A 92 6.11 9.41 1.17
C TYR A 92 6.47 10.38 0.04
N ARG A 93 7.75 10.33 -0.35
CA ARG A 93 8.32 11.18 -1.39
C ARG A 93 9.50 10.47 -2.04
N MET A 94 9.36 10.12 -3.32
CA MET A 94 10.42 9.51 -4.13
C MET A 94 11.19 10.54 -4.97
N CYS A 95 10.59 11.70 -5.28
CA CYS A 95 11.23 12.77 -6.03
C CYS A 95 11.62 13.95 -5.11
N ARG A 96 12.72 14.63 -5.43
CA ARG A 96 13.15 15.84 -4.70
C ARG A 96 12.34 17.08 -5.11
N GLU A 97 11.83 17.08 -6.34
CA GLU A 97 10.95 18.11 -6.87
C GLU A 97 9.55 17.95 -6.27
N THR A 98 9.08 18.98 -5.56
CA THR A 98 7.82 18.94 -4.81
C THR A 98 6.88 20.09 -5.13
N VAL A 99 7.38 21.04 -5.91
CA VAL A 99 6.66 22.23 -6.30
C VAL A 99 6.66 22.27 -7.82
N PRO A 100 5.49 22.11 -8.47
CA PRO A 100 5.40 22.28 -9.91
C PRO A 100 5.69 23.74 -10.26
N THR A 101 6.37 23.95 -11.38
CA THR A 101 6.53 25.26 -12.01
C THR A 101 5.18 25.78 -12.50
N VAL A 102 5.12 27.07 -12.82
CA VAL A 102 3.89 27.71 -13.35
C VAL A 102 3.48 27.08 -14.69
N GLU A 103 4.46 26.78 -15.56
CA GLU A 103 4.21 26.14 -16.85
C GLU A 103 3.64 24.73 -16.67
N GLU A 104 4.21 23.93 -15.75
CA GLU A 104 3.71 22.59 -15.44
C GLU A 104 2.31 22.62 -14.82
N LEU A 105 2.02 23.60 -13.96
CA LEU A 105 0.68 23.78 -13.38
C LEU A 105 -0.39 23.97 -14.46
N VAL A 106 -0.08 24.75 -15.50
CA VAL A 106 -0.99 25.07 -16.59
C VAL A 106 -1.10 23.93 -17.60
N ALA A 107 0.03 23.28 -17.91
CA ALA A 107 0.09 22.21 -18.91
C ALA A 107 -0.33 20.83 -18.37
N ALA A 108 -0.32 20.62 -17.04
CA ALA A 108 -0.59 19.30 -16.47
C ALA A 108 -2.01 18.81 -16.81
N PRO A 109 -2.15 17.59 -17.37
CA PRO A 109 -3.44 17.01 -17.67
C PRO A 109 -4.26 16.77 -16.41
N MET A 110 -5.59 16.75 -16.56
CA MET A 110 -6.51 16.46 -15.46
C MET A 110 -6.77 14.96 -15.36
N LEU A 111 -6.54 14.38 -14.19
CA LEU A 111 -6.87 13.00 -13.86
C LEU A 111 -8.18 12.97 -13.06
N GLN A 112 -9.27 12.53 -13.69
CA GLN A 112 -10.58 12.45 -13.03
C GLN A 112 -11.48 11.35 -13.64
N PRO A 113 -12.14 10.49 -12.84
CA PRO A 113 -11.88 10.33 -11.43
C PRO A 113 -10.53 9.63 -11.22
N TRP A 114 -9.88 9.87 -10.08
CA TRP A 114 -8.58 9.27 -9.76
C TRP A 114 -8.64 8.32 -8.57
N SER A 115 -7.77 7.31 -8.54
CA SER A 115 -7.60 6.37 -7.44
C SER A 115 -6.13 6.16 -7.13
N LEU A 116 -5.85 5.79 -5.87
CA LEU A 116 -4.53 5.40 -5.42
C LEU A 116 -4.60 3.97 -4.90
N ILE A 117 -3.64 3.15 -5.32
CA ILE A 117 -3.48 1.80 -4.80
C ILE A 117 -2.04 1.60 -4.36
N LEU A 118 -1.87 0.97 -3.19
CA LEU A 118 -0.58 0.43 -2.81
C LEU A 118 -0.41 -0.90 -3.56
N PHE A 119 0.60 -0.98 -4.42
CA PHE A 119 0.80 -2.06 -5.36
C PHE A 119 2.16 -2.73 -5.17
N GLN A 120 2.19 -4.04 -5.36
CA GLN A 120 3.40 -4.86 -5.29
C GLN A 120 3.34 -5.85 -6.46
N SER A 121 4.48 -6.07 -7.12
CA SER A 121 4.59 -7.06 -8.20
C SER A 121 5.89 -7.83 -8.07
N GLY A 122 5.78 -9.16 -8.07
CA GLY A 122 6.91 -10.08 -8.05
C GLY A 122 7.79 -9.88 -6.83
N SER A 123 9.06 -9.55 -7.05
CA SER A 123 10.08 -9.32 -6.02
C SER A 123 10.35 -7.83 -5.74
N LEU A 124 9.63 -6.92 -6.41
CA LEU A 124 9.85 -5.49 -6.22
C LEU A 124 9.19 -5.00 -4.92
N PRO A 125 9.82 -4.06 -4.20
CA PRO A 125 9.18 -3.36 -3.09
C PRO A 125 7.86 -2.72 -3.50
N ALA A 126 6.95 -2.62 -2.55
CA ALA A 126 5.67 -1.95 -2.77
C ALA A 126 5.86 -0.49 -3.21
N PHE A 127 4.99 -0.03 -4.10
CA PHE A 127 4.94 1.35 -4.55
C PHE A 127 3.51 1.80 -4.76
N TRP A 128 3.32 3.11 -4.76
CA TRP A 128 2.02 3.71 -5.00
C TRP A 128 1.76 3.82 -6.50
N LYS A 129 0.61 3.32 -6.94
CA LYS A 129 0.08 3.55 -8.29
C LYS A 129 -1.05 4.56 -8.22
N LEU A 130 -0.98 5.54 -9.10
CA LEU A 130 -2.04 6.49 -9.39
C LEU A 130 -2.73 6.05 -10.68
N GLY A 131 -4.05 5.94 -10.65
CA GLY A 131 -4.84 5.58 -11.82
C GLY A 131 -6.07 6.45 -11.97
N GLY A 132 -6.60 6.50 -13.18
CA GLY A 132 -7.77 7.29 -13.50
C GLY A 132 -7.88 7.59 -14.99
N ILE A 133 -8.88 8.38 -15.34
CA ILE A 133 -9.08 8.87 -16.71
C ILE A 133 -8.32 10.19 -16.87
N ILE A 134 -7.41 10.24 -17.84
CA ILE A 134 -6.72 11.46 -18.23
C ILE A 134 -7.57 12.25 -19.23
N TYR A 135 -7.73 13.54 -18.96
CA TYR A 135 -8.25 14.54 -19.87
C TYR A 135 -7.13 15.53 -20.21
N HIS A 136 -6.84 15.67 -21.50
CA HIS A 136 -5.92 16.65 -22.06
C HIS A 136 -6.56 17.30 -23.28
N ALA A 137 -6.26 18.57 -23.55
CA ALA A 137 -6.87 19.29 -24.68
C ALA A 137 -6.46 18.72 -26.04
N GLU A 138 -5.26 18.15 -26.13
CA GLU A 138 -4.64 17.68 -27.38
C GLU A 138 -4.60 16.15 -27.53
N HIS A 139 -5.14 15.40 -26.55
CA HIS A 139 -5.07 13.93 -26.56
C HIS A 139 -6.41 13.28 -26.24
N ASP A 140 -6.59 12.06 -26.76
CA ASP A 140 -7.77 11.26 -26.47
C ASP A 140 -7.87 10.89 -24.98
N VAL A 141 -9.11 10.80 -24.53
CA VAL A 141 -9.45 10.37 -23.18
C VAL A 141 -9.03 8.91 -22.99
N GLN A 142 -8.09 8.68 -22.07
CA GLN A 142 -7.53 7.35 -21.82
C GLN A 142 -7.48 7.02 -20.34
N TRP A 143 -7.69 5.75 -20.01
CA TRP A 143 -7.42 5.24 -18.67
C TRP A 143 -5.93 4.96 -18.51
N VAL A 144 -5.33 5.45 -17.43
CA VAL A 144 -3.91 5.23 -17.14
C VAL A 144 -3.67 4.64 -15.76
N TRP A 145 -2.54 3.96 -15.63
CA TRP A 145 -1.92 3.60 -14.36
C TRP A 145 -0.45 4.00 -14.40
N THR A 146 -0.06 4.90 -13.51
CA THR A 146 1.31 5.41 -13.43
C THR A 146 1.83 5.32 -12.00
N ARG A 147 3.15 5.32 -11.83
CA ARG A 147 3.77 5.26 -10.50
C ARG A 147 3.77 6.65 -9.87
N LEU A 148 3.29 6.74 -8.65
CA LEU A 148 3.29 7.95 -7.86
C LEU A 148 4.68 8.20 -7.25
N LEU A 149 5.24 9.37 -7.51
CA LEU A 149 6.50 9.84 -6.93
C LEU A 149 6.27 10.81 -5.76
N HIS A 150 5.25 11.67 -5.86
CA HIS A 150 4.86 12.59 -4.80
C HIS A 150 3.39 12.98 -4.92
N LEU A 151 2.70 13.11 -3.78
CA LEU A 151 1.31 13.57 -3.70
C LEU A 151 1.26 14.94 -3.00
N ASN A 152 0.88 15.98 -3.74
CA ASN A 152 0.65 17.31 -3.22
C ASN A 152 -0.85 17.54 -3.00
N ARG A 153 -1.32 17.27 -1.78
CA ARG A 153 -2.76 17.34 -1.43
C ARG A 153 -3.30 18.77 -1.47
N GLU A 154 -2.49 19.75 -1.07
CA GLU A 154 -2.88 21.16 -1.01
C GLU A 154 -3.14 21.73 -2.40
N LYS A 155 -2.25 21.44 -3.36
CA LYS A 155 -2.38 21.88 -4.75
C LYS A 155 -3.26 20.96 -5.61
N LYS A 156 -3.75 19.86 -5.04
CA LYS A 156 -4.45 18.79 -5.77
C LYS A 156 -3.65 18.32 -6.99
N MET A 157 -2.37 18.01 -6.79
CA MET A 157 -1.50 17.52 -7.85
C MET A 157 -0.72 16.29 -7.40
N ALA A 158 -0.27 15.52 -8.38
CA ALA A 158 0.66 14.42 -8.16
C ALA A 158 1.81 14.49 -9.15
N MET A 159 3.01 14.23 -8.66
CA MET A 159 4.16 13.93 -9.52
C MET A 159 4.21 12.43 -9.76
N THR A 160 4.30 12.06 -11.03
CA THR A 160 4.31 10.67 -11.49
C THR A 160 5.57 10.39 -12.30
N THR A 161 5.77 9.15 -12.74
CA THR A 161 6.85 8.82 -13.68
C THR A 161 6.71 9.50 -15.04
N ASP A 162 5.50 9.96 -15.38
CA ASP A 162 5.18 10.59 -16.67
C ASP A 162 5.04 12.13 -16.55
N GLY A 163 5.32 12.68 -15.37
CA GLY A 163 5.23 14.11 -15.07
C GLY A 163 4.12 14.48 -14.09
N TRP A 164 3.85 15.79 -14.01
CA TRP A 164 2.82 16.35 -13.13
C TRP A 164 1.42 16.14 -13.69
N VAL A 165 0.48 15.80 -12.82
CA VAL A 165 -0.95 15.68 -13.15
C VAL A 165 -1.81 16.43 -12.14
N ASN A 166 -2.87 17.05 -12.63
CA ASN A 166 -3.91 17.68 -11.82
C ASN A 166 -4.89 16.59 -11.34
N LEU A 167 -5.28 16.64 -10.07
CA LEU A 167 -6.16 15.66 -9.44
C LEU A 167 -7.57 16.24 -9.30
N GLY A 168 -8.52 15.67 -10.03
CA GLY A 168 -9.93 16.00 -9.92
C GLY A 168 -10.62 15.26 -8.77
N LYS A 169 -11.85 14.81 -9.03
CA LYS A 169 -12.62 13.99 -8.09
C LYS A 169 -11.95 12.64 -7.84
N ARG A 170 -11.75 12.27 -6.57
CA ARG A 170 -11.31 10.92 -6.21
C ARG A 170 -12.45 9.92 -6.42
N MET A 171 -12.15 8.73 -6.94
CA MET A 171 -13.08 7.60 -6.89
C MET A 171 -13.35 7.25 -5.43
N SER A 172 -14.62 7.25 -5.02
CA SER A 172 -15.02 6.68 -3.74
C SER A 172 -14.83 5.17 -3.79
N ALA A 173 -14.15 4.62 -2.78
CA ALA A 173 -14.09 3.19 -2.53
C ALA A 173 -15.41 2.70 -1.94
#